data_AF-A0A8H8DMM0-F1
#
_entry.id   AF-A0A8H8DMM0-F1
#
_cell.length_a   1.000
_cell.length_b   1.000
_cell.length_c   1.000
_cell.angle_alpha   90.00
_cell.angle_beta   90.00
_cell.angle_gamma   90.00
#
_symmetry.space_group_name_H-M   'P 1'
#
loop_
_entity.id
_entity.type
_entity.pdbx_description
1 polymer ?
#
loop_
_entity_poly.entity_id
_entity_poly.type
_entity_poly.pdbx_seq_one_letter_code
_entity_poly.pdbx_strand_id
1 'polypeptide(L)'
;MGMPHRGRLNVLSNVVRKPNESILAEFGGSMEPGAEGSGDVKYHLGMNYERPTPSGKRVHLSLVANPSHLEAVDPVVLGKTRALQFYSKDEKTRGRSMAILMHGDAAFAGQGVVYETFGLADLPSYTTGGTIHIVVNNQIGFTTDPRFARSTPYCTDIAKVTNAPVFHVNGDDVEAVTFVCQLAADYRQTFKKDAVIDIVCYRRHGHNEVDQPSFTQPRMYQTIKKMRPALEKYAERLVNEGSFKAEEVDAIKKRVWEILEENYAKSKDYKPTSREWLSSSWNGFKSPRELAEQVTPRYSTGAPVEQLMTVGKAVSGAPKGFNIHPNLARIMQARLKSIEDGEGIDWATAESLAFGTLLIEGNHVRLSGQD
;
A
#
# COMPACT_ATOMS: atom_id res chain seq x y z
N MET A 1 0.76 1.00 3.16
CA MET A 1 1.35 2.03 2.30
C MET A 1 1.63 1.43 0.93
N GLY A 2 1.34 2.18 -0.13
CA GLY A 2 1.77 1.90 -1.51
C GLY A 2 2.64 3.06 -2.01
N MET A 3 3.70 2.76 -2.75
CA MET A 3 4.64 3.79 -3.20
C MET A 3 5.42 3.33 -4.44
N PRO A 4 5.61 4.19 -5.46
CA PRO A 4 6.46 3.89 -6.62
C PRO A 4 7.95 4.03 -6.26
N HIS A 5 8.82 4.01 -7.27
CA HIS A 5 10.28 4.11 -7.10
C HIS A 5 10.76 5.46 -6.52
N ARG A 6 10.05 6.57 -6.78
CA ARG A 6 10.53 7.94 -6.50
C ARG A 6 10.71 8.20 -5.00
N GLY A 7 11.95 8.24 -4.53
CA GLY A 7 12.27 8.50 -3.12
C GLY A 7 12.01 7.31 -2.19
N ARG A 8 11.72 6.12 -2.73
CA ARG A 8 11.33 4.94 -1.93
C ARG A 8 12.40 4.52 -0.93
N LEU A 9 13.68 4.53 -1.33
CA LEU A 9 14.78 4.16 -0.42
C LEU A 9 14.87 5.13 0.77
N ASN A 10 14.59 6.41 0.55
CA ASN A 10 14.54 7.41 1.61
C ASN A 10 13.40 7.11 2.59
N VAL A 11 12.20 6.77 2.08
CA VAL A 11 11.07 6.36 2.92
C VAL A 11 11.36 5.07 3.68
N LEU A 12 11.96 4.07 3.03
CA LEU A 12 12.36 2.82 3.68
C LEU A 12 13.33 3.07 4.84
N SER A 13 14.37 3.86 4.61
CA SER A 13 15.39 4.20 5.63
C SER A 13 14.82 5.07 6.76
N ASN A 14 14.20 6.20 6.41
CA ASN A 14 13.90 7.26 7.39
C ASN A 14 12.50 7.15 8.02
N VAL A 15 11.52 6.62 7.28
CA VAL A 15 10.12 6.52 7.73
C VAL A 15 9.82 5.12 8.23
N VAL A 16 10.05 4.09 7.40
CA VAL A 16 9.76 2.69 7.74
C VAL A 16 10.85 2.10 8.64
N ARG A 17 12.06 2.68 8.68
CA ARG A 17 13.20 2.21 9.50
C ARG A 17 13.72 0.83 9.11
N LYS A 18 13.74 0.52 7.81
CA LYS A 18 14.53 -0.60 7.29
C LYS A 18 16.01 -0.33 7.59
N PRO A 19 16.78 -1.31 8.11
CA PRO A 19 18.21 -1.15 8.36
C PRO A 19 18.94 -0.64 7.11
N ASN A 20 19.80 0.36 7.28
CA ASN A 20 20.51 0.98 6.16
C ASN A 20 21.50 0.01 5.53
N GLU A 21 22.17 -0.80 6.35
CA GLU A 21 23.08 -1.86 5.93
C GLU A 21 22.37 -2.90 5.05
N SER A 22 21.11 -3.22 5.33
CA SER A 22 20.27 -4.11 4.49
C SER A 22 20.01 -3.47 3.13
N ILE A 23 19.58 -2.20 3.10
CA ILE A 23 19.37 -1.46 1.85
C ILE A 23 20.65 -1.36 1.02
N LEU A 24 21.78 -1.06 1.66
CA LEU A 24 23.08 -0.90 0.99
C LEU A 24 23.65 -2.24 0.49
N ALA A 25 23.42 -3.34 1.22
CA ALA A 25 23.85 -4.68 0.82
C ALA A 25 23.21 -5.11 -0.51
N GLU A 26 21.97 -4.69 -0.78
CA GLU A 26 21.31 -4.93 -2.07
C GLU A 26 22.05 -4.26 -3.25
N PHE A 27 22.90 -3.25 -3.01
CA PHE A 27 23.77 -2.63 -4.03
C PHE A 27 25.10 -3.33 -4.24
N GLY A 28 25.52 -4.22 -3.33
CA GLY A 28 26.78 -4.95 -3.40
C GLY A 28 26.82 -6.11 -4.41
N GLY A 29 25.69 -6.45 -5.04
CA GLY A 29 25.61 -7.48 -6.08
C GLY A 29 25.69 -8.93 -5.58
N SER A 30 25.85 -9.15 -4.27
CA SER A 30 26.08 -10.46 -3.65
C SER A 30 24.84 -11.05 -2.96
N MET A 31 23.66 -10.91 -3.56
CA MET A 31 22.56 -11.80 -3.17
C MET A 31 22.71 -13.07 -3.97
N GLU A 32 23.32 -14.10 -3.38
CA GLU A 32 23.21 -15.44 -3.95
C GLU A 32 21.71 -15.77 -4.12
N PRO A 33 21.28 -16.35 -5.25
CA PRO A 33 19.87 -16.71 -5.52
C PRO A 33 19.25 -17.77 -4.59
N GLY A 34 19.78 -17.95 -3.38
CA GLY A 34 19.53 -19.12 -2.53
C GLY A 34 18.34 -19.05 -1.57
N ALA A 35 17.57 -17.96 -1.53
CA ALA A 35 16.46 -17.82 -0.59
C ALA A 35 15.14 -17.49 -1.29
N GLU A 36 14.46 -18.52 -1.78
CA GLU A 36 12.99 -18.55 -1.95
C GLU A 36 12.36 -17.46 -2.86
N GLY A 37 13.07 -16.99 -3.88
CA GLY A 37 12.48 -16.14 -4.93
C GLY A 37 13.49 -15.76 -6.01
N SER A 38 13.02 -15.38 -7.21
CA SER A 38 13.88 -14.86 -8.29
C SER A 38 14.58 -13.53 -7.95
N GLY A 39 14.33 -13.00 -6.74
CA GLY A 39 14.51 -11.60 -6.42
C GLY A 39 13.47 -10.74 -7.14
N ASP A 40 13.38 -9.49 -6.70
CA ASP A 40 12.81 -8.39 -7.46
C ASP A 40 13.80 -7.22 -7.36
N VAL A 41 13.67 -6.21 -8.22
CA VAL A 41 14.53 -5.03 -8.08
C VAL A 41 14.30 -4.36 -6.72
N LYS A 42 15.37 -3.82 -6.17
CA LYS A 42 15.51 -3.23 -4.81
C LYS A 42 14.36 -2.28 -4.41
N TYR A 43 13.76 -1.64 -5.41
CA TYR A 43 12.65 -0.70 -5.26
C TYR A 43 11.27 -1.35 -5.12
N HIS A 44 11.15 -2.68 -5.17
CA HIS A 44 9.86 -3.38 -5.15
C HIS A 44 9.58 -4.13 -3.85
N LEU A 45 10.59 -4.30 -3.00
CA LEU A 45 10.46 -5.10 -1.79
C LEU A 45 9.54 -4.43 -0.76
N GLY A 46 8.66 -5.24 -0.17
CA GLY A 46 7.82 -4.83 0.95
C GLY A 46 8.62 -4.77 2.25
N MET A 47 8.04 -4.14 3.28
CA MET A 47 8.64 -4.05 4.61
C MET A 47 7.56 -3.87 5.67
N ASN A 48 7.76 -4.47 6.84
CA ASN A 48 7.00 -4.11 8.04
C ASN A 48 7.91 -3.63 9.14
N TYR A 49 7.43 -2.65 9.89
CA TYR A 49 8.12 -2.19 11.06
C TYR A 49 7.12 -1.68 12.09
N GLU A 50 7.33 -2.02 13.35
CA GLU A 50 6.59 -1.43 14.46
C GLU A 50 7.39 -0.26 15.02
N ARG A 51 6.89 0.96 14.79
CA ARG A 51 7.59 2.18 15.15
C ARG A 51 7.05 2.76 16.46
N PRO A 52 7.90 3.10 17.45
CA PRO A 52 7.48 3.93 18.57
C PRO A 52 7.23 5.37 18.12
N THR A 53 6.16 5.97 18.62
CA THR A 53 5.83 7.38 18.41
C THR A 53 6.32 8.23 19.61
N PRO A 54 6.47 9.56 19.45
CA PRO A 54 6.80 10.45 20.56
C PRO A 54 5.86 10.34 21.76
N SER A 55 4.60 9.92 21.55
CA SER A 55 3.63 9.70 22.62
C SER A 55 3.78 8.36 23.36
N GLY A 56 4.80 7.56 23.03
CA GLY A 56 5.01 6.21 23.56
C GLY A 56 4.09 5.13 22.95
N LYS A 57 3.12 5.49 22.11
CA LYS A 57 2.29 4.53 21.38
C LYS A 57 3.07 3.92 20.23
N ARG A 58 2.70 2.71 19.82
CA ARG A 58 3.32 2.03 18.68
C ARG A 58 2.42 2.14 17.45
N VAL A 59 3.05 2.27 16.28
CA VAL A 59 2.37 2.28 14.98
C VAL A 59 3.01 1.21 14.10
N HIS A 60 2.20 0.30 13.59
CA HIS A 60 2.63 -0.67 12.60
C HIS A 60 2.63 -0.02 11.21
N LEU A 61 3.80 0.07 10.60
CA LEU A 61 3.98 0.51 9.22
C LEU A 61 4.17 -0.72 8.34
N SER A 62 3.40 -0.78 7.26
CA SER A 62 3.48 -1.84 6.26
C SER A 62 3.56 -1.23 4.88
N LEU A 63 4.71 -1.38 4.22
CA LEU A 63 4.91 -1.03 2.82
C LEU A 63 4.70 -2.28 1.97
N VAL A 64 3.74 -2.21 1.06
CA VAL A 64 3.39 -3.33 0.19
C VAL A 64 4.44 -3.44 -0.93
N ALA A 65 4.78 -4.68 -1.29
CA ALA A 65 5.62 -4.95 -2.44
C ALA A 65 4.84 -4.63 -3.73
N ASN A 66 5.51 -4.09 -4.75
CA ASN A 66 4.83 -3.67 -5.96
C ASN A 66 5.69 -3.89 -7.19
N PRO A 67 5.08 -4.24 -8.34
CA PRO A 67 5.80 -4.30 -9.61
C PRO A 67 6.17 -2.90 -10.12
N SER A 68 6.92 -2.86 -11.24
CA SER A 68 7.20 -1.62 -11.99
C SER A 68 5.96 -0.97 -12.59
N HIS A 69 4.85 -1.71 -12.73
CA HIS A 69 3.59 -1.22 -13.25
C HIS A 69 3.00 -0.21 -12.26
N LEU A 70 3.21 1.07 -12.54
CA LEU A 70 2.84 2.17 -11.65
C LEU A 70 1.35 2.11 -11.31
N GLU A 71 1.02 2.49 -10.06
CA GLU A 71 -0.34 2.53 -9.50
C GLU A 71 -1.04 1.16 -9.36
N ALA A 72 -0.52 0.06 -9.92
CA ALA A 72 -1.11 -1.28 -9.79
C ALA A 72 -1.20 -1.78 -8.33
N VAL A 73 -0.38 -1.23 -7.44
CA VAL A 73 -0.39 -1.55 -6.00
C VAL A 73 -1.50 -0.86 -5.23
N ASP A 74 -2.11 0.18 -5.78
CA ASP A 74 -3.09 1.02 -5.09
C ASP A 74 -4.28 0.22 -4.56
N PRO A 75 -5.01 -0.55 -5.39
CA PRO A 75 -6.12 -1.36 -4.89
C PRO A 75 -5.67 -2.50 -3.97
N VAL A 76 -4.44 -3.00 -4.13
CA VAL A 76 -3.85 -4.03 -3.25
C VAL A 76 -3.67 -3.49 -1.82
N VAL A 77 -3.21 -2.24 -1.69
CA VAL A 77 -3.07 -1.57 -0.39
C VAL A 77 -4.42 -1.32 0.25
N LEU A 78 -5.44 -0.92 -0.52
CA LEU A 78 -6.80 -0.76 -0.01
C LEU A 78 -7.36 -2.10 0.48
N GLY A 79 -7.20 -3.18 -0.31
CA GLY A 79 -7.60 -4.53 0.09
C GLY A 79 -6.93 -5.00 1.37
N LYS A 80 -5.62 -4.82 1.50
CA LYS A 80 -4.88 -5.14 2.74
C LYS A 80 -5.36 -4.29 3.92
N THR A 81 -5.60 -2.99 3.70
CA THR A 81 -6.13 -2.09 4.73
C THR A 81 -7.52 -2.53 5.19
N ARG A 82 -8.38 -2.91 4.25
CA ARG A 82 -9.72 -3.42 4.54
C ARG A 82 -9.68 -4.71 5.37
N ALA A 83 -8.78 -5.64 5.01
CA ALA A 83 -8.57 -6.85 5.79
C ALA A 83 -8.12 -6.53 7.22
N LEU A 84 -7.15 -5.61 7.39
CA LEU A 84 -6.71 -5.16 8.71
C LEU A 84 -7.85 -4.53 9.53
N GLN A 85 -8.72 -3.73 8.91
CA GLN A 85 -9.89 -3.16 9.58
C GLN A 85 -10.89 -4.24 10.03
N PHE A 86 -11.12 -5.27 9.20
CA PHE A 86 -11.96 -6.41 9.58
C PHE A 86 -11.39 -7.15 10.79
N TYR A 87 -10.13 -7.60 10.72
CA TYR A 87 -9.51 -8.37 11.80
C TYR A 87 -9.31 -7.56 13.09
N SER A 88 -9.12 -6.24 12.99
CA SER A 88 -9.03 -5.35 14.15
C SER A 88 -10.38 -4.82 14.66
N LYS A 89 -11.50 -5.26 14.06
CA LYS A 89 -12.87 -4.81 14.37
C LYS A 89 -13.05 -3.29 14.26
N ASP A 90 -12.35 -2.67 13.31
CA ASP A 90 -12.33 -1.23 13.04
C ASP A 90 -13.17 -0.86 11.80
N GLU A 91 -13.98 -1.76 11.25
CA GLU A 91 -14.76 -1.46 10.03
C GLU A 91 -15.82 -0.37 10.21
N LYS A 92 -16.33 -0.19 11.43
CA LYS A 92 -17.34 0.84 11.73
C LYS A 92 -16.70 2.22 11.88
N THR A 93 -15.59 2.29 12.62
CA THR A 93 -14.92 3.55 13.00
C THR A 93 -13.82 3.95 12.03
N ARG A 94 -13.12 2.97 11.44
CA ARG A 94 -11.99 3.13 10.51
C ARG A 94 -10.94 4.12 11.01
N GLY A 95 -10.72 4.10 12.33
CA GLY A 95 -9.90 5.07 13.06
C GLY A 95 -8.54 4.53 13.49
N ARG A 96 -8.29 3.23 13.33
CA ARG A 96 -7.07 2.54 13.79
C ARG A 96 -6.16 2.10 12.66
N SER A 97 -6.72 1.86 11.47
CA SER A 97 -5.97 1.48 10.27
C SER A 97 -6.35 2.37 9.09
N MET A 98 -5.33 2.86 8.36
CA MET A 98 -5.51 3.73 7.20
C MET A 98 -4.54 3.40 6.07
N ALA A 99 -4.98 3.66 4.84
CA ALA A 99 -4.14 3.57 3.66
C ALA A 99 -3.41 4.91 3.44
N ILE A 100 -2.16 4.82 2.99
CA ILE A 100 -1.39 5.93 2.44
C ILE A 100 -0.87 5.45 1.10
N LEU A 101 -1.15 6.20 0.04
CA LEU A 101 -0.67 5.95 -1.30
C LEU A 101 0.19 7.13 -1.76
N MET A 102 1.33 6.81 -2.34
CA MET A 102 2.23 7.81 -2.94
C MET A 102 2.25 7.57 -4.43
N HIS A 103 2.27 8.64 -5.22
CA HIS A 103 2.11 8.58 -6.67
C HIS A 103 3.14 9.47 -7.38
N GLY A 104 3.39 9.19 -8.66
CA GLY A 104 4.03 10.16 -9.56
C GLY A 104 2.98 10.94 -10.34
N ASP A 105 3.23 12.21 -10.67
CA ASP A 105 2.23 13.08 -11.33
C ASP A 105 1.69 12.53 -12.65
N ALA A 106 2.57 11.99 -13.50
CA ALA A 106 2.15 11.44 -14.79
C ALA A 106 1.33 10.15 -14.65
N ALA A 107 1.73 9.26 -13.73
CA ALA A 107 1.06 7.97 -13.54
C ALA A 107 -0.29 8.15 -12.82
N PHE A 108 -0.35 9.03 -11.83
CA PHE A 108 -1.58 9.37 -11.11
C PHE A 108 -2.68 9.88 -12.06
N ALA A 109 -2.31 10.68 -13.05
CA ALA A 109 -3.26 11.20 -14.03
C ALA A 109 -3.54 10.22 -15.20
N GLY A 110 -2.64 9.29 -15.48
CA GLY A 110 -2.65 8.48 -16.70
C GLY A 110 -3.06 7.02 -16.54
N GLN A 111 -2.97 6.43 -15.34
CA GLN A 111 -3.32 5.03 -15.12
C GLN A 111 -4.78 4.89 -14.68
N GLY A 112 -5.58 4.15 -15.47
CA GLY A 112 -7.01 3.94 -15.20
C GLY A 112 -7.30 3.27 -13.84
N VAL A 113 -6.38 2.46 -13.33
CA VAL A 113 -6.51 1.82 -12.01
C VAL A 113 -6.61 2.84 -10.87
N VAL A 114 -6.08 4.06 -11.03
CA VAL A 114 -6.23 5.15 -10.06
C VAL A 114 -7.69 5.58 -9.98
N TYR A 115 -8.33 5.79 -11.13
CA TYR A 115 -9.76 6.11 -11.22
C TYR A 115 -10.62 4.99 -10.61
N GLU A 116 -10.35 3.74 -10.99
CA GLU A 116 -11.06 2.58 -10.44
C GLU A 116 -10.92 2.49 -8.91
N THR A 117 -9.72 2.76 -8.39
CA THR A 117 -9.44 2.73 -6.95
C THR A 117 -10.20 3.83 -6.20
N PHE A 118 -10.26 5.05 -6.74
CA PHE A 118 -11.14 6.10 -6.20
C PHE A 118 -12.61 5.67 -6.22
N GLY A 119 -13.04 4.96 -7.27
CA GLY A 119 -14.38 4.39 -7.34
C GLY A 119 -14.74 3.44 -6.18
N LEU A 120 -13.76 2.86 -5.51
CA LEU A 120 -13.96 1.98 -4.34
C LEU A 120 -14.12 2.75 -3.02
N ALA A 121 -13.81 4.05 -2.99
CA ALA A 121 -13.65 4.84 -1.76
C ALA A 121 -14.90 4.83 -0.86
N ASP A 122 -16.10 4.74 -1.45
CA ASP A 122 -17.39 4.79 -0.73
C ASP A 122 -18.24 3.52 -0.86
N LEU A 123 -17.76 2.49 -1.58
CA LEU A 123 -18.52 1.25 -1.71
C LEU A 123 -18.52 0.49 -0.38
N PRO A 124 -19.68 0.04 0.16
CA PRO A 124 -19.79 -0.50 1.51
C PRO A 124 -18.79 -1.63 1.85
N SER A 125 -18.55 -2.53 0.90
CA SER A 125 -17.68 -3.70 1.07
C SER A 125 -16.21 -3.46 0.74
N TYR A 126 -15.84 -2.26 0.26
CA TYR A 126 -14.49 -1.92 -0.19
C TYR A 126 -13.90 -0.71 0.54
N THR A 127 -14.73 0.23 0.98
CA THR A 127 -14.28 1.45 1.64
C THR A 127 -13.41 1.19 2.86
N THR A 128 -12.28 1.91 2.90
CA THR A 128 -11.29 1.93 3.97
C THR A 128 -11.37 3.21 4.82
N GLY A 129 -12.42 4.03 4.61
CA GLY A 129 -12.66 5.24 5.42
C GLY A 129 -11.67 6.35 5.13
N GLY A 130 -11.36 6.56 3.85
CA GLY A 130 -10.45 7.59 3.38
C GLY A 130 -9.00 7.14 3.30
N THR A 131 -8.37 7.39 2.16
CA THR A 131 -6.96 7.20 1.85
C THR A 131 -6.26 8.55 1.76
N ILE A 132 -5.05 8.65 2.32
CA ILE A 132 -4.20 9.83 2.10
C ILE A 132 -3.35 9.57 0.85
N HIS A 133 -3.50 10.41 -0.16
CA HIS A 133 -2.75 10.36 -1.40
C HIS A 133 -1.67 11.46 -1.39
N ILE A 134 -0.43 11.09 -1.68
CA ILE A 134 0.70 12.02 -1.79
C ILE A 134 1.23 11.93 -3.21
N VAL A 135 1.01 12.96 -4.01
CA VAL A 135 1.54 13.04 -5.37
C VAL A 135 2.87 13.77 -5.35
N VAL A 136 3.94 13.07 -5.71
CA VAL A 136 5.28 13.66 -5.89
C VAL A 136 5.34 14.27 -7.29
N ASN A 137 4.76 15.47 -7.40
CA ASN A 137 4.62 16.19 -8.65
C ASN A 137 5.91 16.92 -9.01
N ASN A 138 6.81 16.18 -9.64
CA ASN A 138 8.08 16.72 -10.13
C ASN A 138 7.96 17.33 -11.53
N GLN A 139 6.73 17.46 -12.03
CA GLN A 139 6.35 18.13 -13.27
C GLN A 139 6.91 17.45 -14.54
N ILE A 140 7.22 16.15 -14.49
CA ILE A 140 7.72 15.40 -15.65
C ILE A 140 7.55 13.88 -15.51
N GLY A 141 6.92 13.25 -16.51
CA GLY A 141 6.81 11.80 -16.62
C GLY A 141 7.87 11.23 -17.56
N PHE A 142 8.96 10.67 -17.04
CA PHE A 142 10.14 10.27 -17.85
C PHE A 142 10.72 11.48 -18.62
N THR A 143 10.38 11.62 -19.91
CA THR A 143 10.71 12.76 -20.79
C THR A 143 9.48 13.61 -21.15
N THR A 144 8.28 13.21 -20.73
CA THR A 144 7.00 13.79 -21.13
C THR A 144 6.62 14.97 -20.24
N ASP A 145 6.34 16.11 -20.87
CA ASP A 145 5.83 17.31 -20.20
C ASP A 145 4.36 17.10 -19.76
N PRO A 146 3.96 17.65 -18.60
CA PRO A 146 2.59 17.66 -18.11
C PRO A 146 1.50 17.89 -19.15
N ARG A 147 1.73 18.82 -20.09
CA ARG A 147 0.75 19.16 -21.15
C ARG A 147 0.45 18.02 -22.13
N PHE A 148 1.32 17.01 -22.18
CA PHE A 148 1.16 15.80 -23.00
C PHE A 148 0.76 14.57 -22.16
N ALA A 149 0.75 14.69 -20.83
CA ALA A 149 0.44 13.59 -19.91
C ALA A 149 -1.02 13.61 -19.42
N ARG A 150 -1.71 14.75 -19.51
CA ARG A 150 -3.08 14.94 -19.01
C ARG A 150 -3.83 16.04 -19.74
N SER A 151 -5.16 16.00 -19.66
CA SER A 151 -6.05 16.96 -20.33
C SER A 151 -6.63 18.03 -19.40
N THR A 152 -6.12 18.13 -18.17
CA THR A 152 -6.60 19.06 -17.13
C THR A 152 -5.43 19.80 -16.48
N PRO A 153 -5.67 20.95 -15.80
CA PRO A 153 -4.58 21.75 -15.23
C PRO A 153 -3.71 20.99 -14.21
N TYR A 154 -4.33 20.22 -13.31
CA TYR A 154 -3.63 19.55 -12.21
C TYR A 154 -3.57 18.04 -12.41
N CYS A 155 -2.45 17.42 -12.05
CA CYS A 155 -2.36 15.95 -12.05
C CYS A 155 -3.36 15.30 -11.09
N THR A 156 -3.84 16.06 -10.11
CA THR A 156 -4.78 15.64 -9.08
C THR A 156 -6.24 15.81 -9.43
N ASP A 157 -6.58 16.30 -10.63
CA ASP A 157 -7.98 16.49 -11.03
C ASP A 157 -8.79 15.18 -11.05
N ILE A 158 -8.12 14.03 -11.18
CA ILE A 158 -8.75 12.71 -11.04
C ILE A 158 -9.45 12.51 -9.67
N ALA A 159 -8.97 13.17 -8.62
CA ALA A 159 -9.58 13.09 -7.28
C ALA A 159 -10.98 13.72 -7.21
N LYS A 160 -11.34 14.55 -8.20
CA LYS A 160 -12.65 15.20 -8.27
C LYS A 160 -13.78 14.20 -8.54
N VAL A 161 -13.49 13.00 -9.05
CA VAL A 161 -14.49 11.96 -9.30
C VAL A 161 -15.20 11.50 -8.03
N THR A 162 -14.55 11.63 -6.87
CA THR A 162 -15.11 11.36 -5.54
C THR A 162 -15.26 12.61 -4.67
N ASN A 163 -15.03 13.80 -5.23
CA ASN A 163 -14.99 15.08 -4.49
C ASN A 163 -14.00 15.07 -3.31
N ALA A 164 -12.87 14.35 -3.42
CA ALA A 164 -11.83 14.41 -2.40
C ALA A 164 -11.15 15.79 -2.40
N PRO A 165 -10.87 16.40 -1.23
CA PRO A 165 -10.11 17.64 -1.17
C PRO A 165 -8.70 17.44 -1.71
N VAL A 166 -8.22 18.47 -2.40
CA VAL A 166 -6.88 18.54 -2.97
C VAL A 166 -6.16 19.73 -2.37
N PHE A 167 -4.97 19.48 -1.83
CA PHE A 167 -4.08 20.51 -1.29
C PHE A 167 -2.84 20.59 -2.17
N HIS A 168 -2.66 21.72 -2.85
CA HIS A 168 -1.44 22.00 -3.62
C HIS A 168 -0.45 22.73 -2.73
N VAL A 169 0.78 22.23 -2.66
CA VAL A 169 1.81 22.79 -1.78
C VAL A 169 3.17 22.84 -2.48
N ASN A 170 3.90 23.93 -2.25
CA ASN A 170 5.25 24.09 -2.77
C ASN A 170 6.23 23.23 -1.98
N GLY A 171 6.90 22.29 -2.64
CA GLY A 171 7.86 21.38 -2.02
C GLY A 171 9.14 22.04 -1.49
N ASP A 172 9.43 23.29 -1.88
CA ASP A 172 10.51 24.08 -1.28
C ASP A 172 10.12 24.68 0.10
N ASP A 173 8.83 24.69 0.45
CA ASP A 173 8.33 25.14 1.76
C ASP A 173 7.95 23.93 2.63
N VAL A 174 8.94 23.43 3.38
CA VAL A 174 8.80 22.21 4.19
C VAL A 174 7.84 22.37 5.37
N GLU A 175 7.65 23.58 5.87
CA GLU A 175 6.68 23.87 6.94
C GLU A 175 5.26 23.80 6.39
N ALA A 176 5.01 24.40 5.21
CA ALA A 176 3.72 24.29 4.53
C ALA A 176 3.39 22.84 4.16
N VAL A 177 4.36 22.06 3.68
CA VAL A 177 4.18 20.62 3.39
C VAL A 177 3.77 19.88 4.67
N THR A 178 4.42 20.17 5.79
CA THR A 178 4.09 19.53 7.08
C THR A 178 2.68 19.92 7.54
N PHE A 179 2.32 21.20 7.43
CA PHE A 179 0.99 21.70 7.77
C PHE A 179 -0.10 21.01 6.93
N VAL A 180 0.08 20.92 5.61
CA VAL A 180 -0.88 20.28 4.71
C VAL A 180 -1.00 18.78 4.97
N CYS A 181 0.11 18.09 5.27
CA CYS A 181 0.08 16.69 5.68
C CYS A 181 -0.76 16.48 6.95
N GLN A 182 -0.61 17.36 7.94
CA GLN A 182 -1.40 17.32 9.17
C GLN A 182 -2.88 17.58 8.88
N LEU A 183 -3.19 18.62 8.09
CA LEU A 183 -4.55 18.96 7.70
C LEU A 183 -5.25 17.80 6.96
N ALA A 184 -4.55 17.14 6.03
CA ALA A 184 -5.08 15.99 5.31
C ALA A 184 -5.35 14.80 6.25
N ALA A 185 -4.46 14.56 7.23
CA ALA A 185 -4.66 13.53 8.24
C ALA A 185 -5.89 13.83 9.12
N ASP A 186 -6.04 15.07 9.57
CA ASP A 186 -7.18 15.51 10.38
C ASP A 186 -8.49 15.46 9.59
N TYR A 187 -8.49 15.87 8.32
CA TYR A 187 -9.63 15.75 7.41
C TYR A 187 -10.04 14.28 7.24
N ARG A 188 -9.09 13.41 6.89
CA ARG A 188 -9.36 11.97 6.74
C ARG A 188 -9.89 11.38 8.04
N GLN A 189 -9.32 11.76 9.18
CA GLN A 189 -9.75 11.24 10.48
C GLN A 189 -11.15 11.73 10.87
N THR A 190 -11.53 12.95 10.50
CA THR A 190 -12.84 13.54 10.79
C THR A 190 -13.92 13.02 9.86
N PHE A 191 -13.68 13.08 8.54
CA PHE A 191 -14.71 12.86 7.52
C PHE A 191 -14.69 11.44 6.92
N LYS A 192 -13.62 10.66 7.15
CA LYS A 192 -13.44 9.30 6.60
C LYS A 192 -13.51 9.27 5.06
N LYS A 193 -12.96 10.30 4.43
CA LYS A 193 -12.87 10.48 2.98
C LYS A 193 -11.41 10.61 2.57
N ASP A 194 -11.15 10.32 1.29
CA ASP A 194 -9.83 10.48 0.69
C ASP A 194 -9.38 11.95 0.78
N ALA A 195 -8.08 12.17 0.86
CA ALA A 195 -7.48 13.50 0.82
C ALA A 195 -6.20 13.45 -0.01
N VAL A 196 -6.03 14.39 -0.93
CA VAL A 196 -4.92 14.40 -1.88
C VAL A 196 -4.00 15.59 -1.62
N ILE A 197 -2.70 15.31 -1.55
CA ILE A 197 -1.64 16.29 -1.36
C ILE A 197 -0.80 16.30 -2.63
N ASP A 198 -0.84 17.40 -3.37
CA ASP A 198 0.00 17.66 -4.55
C ASP A 198 1.25 18.43 -4.11
N ILE A 199 2.37 17.70 -3.94
CA ILE A 199 3.66 18.31 -3.60
C ILE A 199 4.36 18.71 -4.89
N VAL A 200 4.22 19.98 -5.25
CA VAL A 200 4.83 20.55 -6.45
C VAL A 200 6.33 20.73 -6.18
N CYS A 201 7.14 19.97 -6.90
CA CYS A 201 8.59 19.89 -6.71
C CYS A 201 9.29 19.76 -8.08
N TYR A 202 10.53 19.29 -8.09
CA TYR A 202 11.31 19.07 -9.30
C TYR A 202 12.17 17.82 -9.18
N ARG A 203 12.60 17.26 -10.32
CA ARG A 203 13.55 16.14 -10.38
C ARG A 203 14.94 16.64 -10.73
N ARG A 204 15.88 16.55 -9.79
CA ARG A 204 17.24 17.13 -9.98
C ARG A 204 18.05 16.46 -11.08
N HIS A 205 17.96 15.14 -11.18
CA HIS A 205 18.65 14.32 -12.19
C HIS A 205 17.67 13.87 -13.29
N GLY A 206 18.14 13.05 -14.23
CA GLY A 206 17.29 12.38 -15.22
C GLY A 206 16.24 11.46 -14.60
N HIS A 207 15.55 10.65 -15.42
CA HIS A 207 14.53 9.75 -14.88
C HIS A 207 15.15 8.72 -13.93
N ASN A 208 16.26 8.13 -14.37
CA ASN A 208 17.30 7.56 -13.52
C ASN A 208 18.52 8.51 -13.44
N GLU A 209 19.47 8.20 -12.57
CA GLU A 209 20.65 9.03 -12.29
C GLU A 209 21.66 9.14 -13.45
N VAL A 210 21.62 8.21 -14.41
CA VAL A 210 22.53 8.17 -15.57
C VAL A 210 21.94 8.78 -16.84
N ASP A 211 20.63 9.01 -16.87
CA ASP A 211 19.94 9.63 -18.00
C ASP A 211 20.34 11.11 -18.17
N GLN A 212 20.40 11.56 -19.43
CA GLN A 212 20.62 12.96 -19.78
C GLN A 212 19.29 13.67 -20.12
N PRO A 213 18.65 14.38 -19.17
CA PRO A 213 17.32 14.94 -19.39
C PRO A 213 17.31 16.20 -20.28
N SER A 214 18.46 16.85 -20.46
CA SER A 214 18.56 18.05 -21.31
C SER A 214 18.29 17.77 -22.78
N PHE A 215 18.32 16.50 -23.22
CA PHE A 215 17.95 16.10 -24.58
C PHE A 215 16.48 16.36 -24.91
N THR A 216 15.59 16.34 -23.91
CA THR A 216 14.14 16.53 -24.12
C THR A 216 13.58 17.73 -23.37
N GLN A 217 14.16 18.07 -22.21
CA GLN A 217 13.66 19.16 -21.36
C GLN A 217 14.74 20.23 -21.03
N PRO A 218 15.42 20.82 -22.04
CA PRO A 218 16.58 21.69 -21.81
C PRO A 218 16.25 22.94 -20.97
N ARG A 219 15.11 23.60 -21.21
CA ARG A 219 14.72 24.83 -20.48
C ARG A 219 14.43 24.55 -19.00
N MET A 220 13.72 23.45 -18.72
CA MET A 220 13.42 23.01 -17.36
C MET A 220 14.72 22.73 -16.60
N TYR A 221 15.63 21.96 -17.19
CA TYR A 221 16.88 21.58 -16.51
C TYR A 221 17.90 22.73 -16.41
N GLN A 222 17.88 23.71 -17.32
CA GLN A 222 18.61 24.98 -17.13
C GLN A 222 18.14 25.74 -15.89
N THR A 223 16.84 25.69 -15.59
CA THR A 223 16.27 26.31 -14.39
C THR A 223 16.64 25.51 -13.15
N ILE A 224 16.40 24.19 -13.16
CA ILE A 224 16.72 23.28 -12.04
C ILE A 224 18.21 23.36 -11.67
N LYS A 225 19.11 23.47 -12.64
CA LYS A 225 20.56 23.61 -12.39
C LYS A 225 20.91 24.86 -11.57
N LYS A 226 20.12 25.93 -11.68
CA LYS A 226 20.29 27.17 -10.91
C LYS A 226 19.59 27.12 -9.55
N MET A 227 18.73 26.14 -9.32
CA MET A 227 17.99 26.01 -8.06
C MET A 227 18.88 25.44 -6.96
N ARG A 228 18.84 26.10 -5.81
CA ARG A 228 19.38 25.56 -4.54
C ARG A 228 18.45 24.46 -4.01
N PRO A 229 19.00 23.37 -3.43
CA PRO A 229 18.21 22.34 -2.74
C PRO A 229 17.32 22.88 -1.63
N ALA A 230 16.15 22.27 -1.44
CA ALA A 230 15.21 22.63 -0.37
C ALA A 230 15.86 22.59 1.03
N LEU A 231 16.71 21.60 1.31
CA LEU A 231 17.44 21.50 2.59
C LEU A 231 18.32 22.73 2.84
N GLU A 232 19.04 23.21 1.82
CA GLU A 232 19.91 24.38 1.96
C GLU A 232 19.09 25.66 2.18
N LYS A 233 17.96 25.81 1.48
CA LYS A 233 17.05 26.96 1.65
C LYS A 233 16.50 27.00 3.08
N TYR A 234 16.00 25.86 3.55
CA TYR A 234 15.40 25.78 4.88
C TYR A 234 16.43 25.91 6.00
N ALA A 235 17.60 25.31 5.86
CA ALA A 235 18.69 25.47 6.82
C ALA A 235 19.15 26.94 6.95
N GLU A 236 19.31 27.64 5.82
CA GLU A 236 19.63 29.07 5.85
C GLU A 236 18.54 29.88 6.54
N ARG A 237 17.26 29.60 6.26
CA ARG A 237 16.13 30.25 6.95
C ARG A 237 16.23 30.07 8.47
N LEU A 238 16.42 28.83 8.94
CA LEU A 238 16.53 28.50 10.37
C LEU A 238 17.72 29.19 11.04
N VAL A 239 18.84 29.37 10.33
CA VAL A 239 20.00 30.10 10.84
C VAL A 239 19.73 31.60 10.90
N ASN A 240 19.14 32.16 9.84
CA ASN A 240 18.84 33.59 9.77
C ASN A 240 17.82 34.04 10.81
N GLU A 241 16.86 33.19 11.17
CA GLU A 241 15.88 33.47 12.23
C GLU A 241 16.39 33.13 13.65
N GLY A 242 17.59 32.52 13.77
CA GLY A 242 18.23 32.19 15.04
C GLY A 242 17.73 30.91 15.71
N SER A 243 16.88 30.11 15.04
CA SER A 243 16.42 28.79 15.52
C SER A 243 17.56 27.77 15.59
N PHE A 244 18.57 27.90 14.72
CA PHE A 244 19.76 27.06 14.68
C PHE A 244 21.02 27.91 14.49
N LYS A 245 22.16 27.42 14.97
CA LYS A 245 23.48 27.93 14.55
C LYS A 245 23.97 27.17 13.32
N ALA A 246 24.80 27.82 12.50
CA ALA A 246 25.37 27.20 11.31
C ALA A 246 26.18 25.92 11.66
N GLU A 247 26.90 25.96 12.78
CA GLU A 247 27.70 24.83 13.27
C GLU A 247 26.83 23.63 13.67
N GLU A 248 25.62 23.87 14.18
CA GLU A 248 24.68 22.80 14.54
C GLU A 248 24.14 22.10 13.30
N VAL A 249 23.83 22.87 12.25
CA VAL A 249 23.39 22.32 10.96
C VAL A 249 24.48 21.42 10.36
N ASP A 250 25.73 21.89 10.35
CA ASP A 250 26.84 21.11 9.79
C ASP A 250 27.19 19.89 10.64
N ALA A 251 27.10 19.99 11.97
CA ALA A 251 27.23 18.85 12.86
C ALA A 251 26.17 17.77 12.57
N ILE A 252 24.92 18.17 12.32
CA ILE A 252 23.85 17.22 11.95
C ILE A 252 24.16 16.53 10.63
N LYS A 253 24.57 17.28 9.59
CA LYS A 253 24.94 16.70 8.28
C LYS A 253 26.09 15.70 8.43
N LYS A 254 27.14 16.08 9.17
CA LYS A 254 28.30 15.23 9.43
C LYS A 254 27.89 13.94 10.12
N ARG A 255 27.08 14.02 11.18
CA ARG A 255 26.56 12.84 11.90
C ARG A 255 25.76 11.91 10.99
N VAL A 256 24.88 12.45 10.14
CA VAL A 256 24.11 11.64 9.19
C VAL A 256 25.03 10.93 8.20
N TRP A 257 26.07 11.62 7.72
CA TRP A 257 27.06 11.04 6.82
C TRP A 257 27.86 9.91 7.49
N GLU A 258 28.34 10.12 8.71
CA GLU A 258 29.05 9.11 9.51
C GLU A 258 28.17 7.86 9.74
N ILE A 259 26.89 8.04 10.04
CA ILE A 259 25.92 6.93 10.16
C ILE A 259 25.85 6.15 8.83
N LEU A 260 25.78 6.83 7.69
CA LEU A 260 25.72 6.16 6.39
C LEU A 260 27.02 5.41 6.06
N GLU A 261 28.19 5.98 6.37
CA GLU A 261 29.49 5.32 6.20
C GLU A 261 29.63 4.07 7.07
N GLU A 262 29.23 4.15 8.35
CA GLU A 262 29.24 3.00 9.26
C GLU A 262 28.33 1.87 8.74
N ASN A 263 27.11 2.22 8.31
CA ASN A 263 26.17 1.24 7.76
C ASN A 263 26.65 0.65 6.42
N TYR A 264 27.36 1.43 5.60
CA TYR A 264 27.99 0.93 4.38
C TYR A 264 29.14 -0.03 4.66
N ALA A 265 29.92 0.20 5.72
CA ALA A 265 30.94 -0.76 6.15
C ALA A 265 30.28 -2.09 6.58
N LYS A 266 29.22 -2.00 7.40
CA LYS A 266 28.45 -3.17 7.87
C LYS A 266 27.71 -3.91 6.75
N SER A 267 27.28 -3.21 5.70
CA SER A 267 26.53 -3.84 4.60
C SER A 267 27.32 -4.89 3.83
N LYS A 268 28.65 -4.83 3.88
CA LYS A 268 29.54 -5.80 3.18
C LYS A 268 29.44 -7.21 3.78
N ASP A 269 29.19 -7.30 5.08
CA ASP A 269 29.06 -8.56 5.82
C ASP A 269 27.60 -8.91 6.14
N TYR A 270 26.66 -8.11 5.65
CA TYR A 270 25.24 -8.27 5.93
C TYR A 270 24.67 -9.51 5.25
N LYS A 271 23.97 -10.35 6.01
CA LYS A 271 23.29 -11.54 5.50
C LYS A 271 21.78 -11.34 5.59
N PRO A 272 21.08 -11.12 4.46
CA PRO A 272 19.64 -10.92 4.48
C PRO A 272 18.92 -12.19 4.94
N THR A 273 17.87 -12.02 5.71
CA THR A 273 16.96 -13.10 6.10
C THR A 273 15.62 -12.96 5.39
N SER A 274 14.97 -14.08 5.03
CA SER A 274 13.66 -14.07 4.35
C SER A 274 12.56 -13.37 5.17
N ARG A 275 12.72 -13.27 6.49
CA ARG A 275 11.83 -12.53 7.40
C ARG A 275 11.80 -11.03 7.12
N GLU A 276 12.85 -10.46 6.54
CA GLU A 276 12.92 -9.03 6.20
C GLU A 276 11.99 -8.65 5.04
N TRP A 277 11.56 -9.62 4.24
CA TRP A 277 10.77 -9.40 3.02
C TRP A 277 9.28 -9.66 3.21
N LEU A 278 8.91 -10.41 4.26
CA LEU A 278 7.53 -10.82 4.48
C LEU A 278 6.69 -9.63 4.92
N SER A 279 5.70 -9.29 4.06
CA SER A 279 4.75 -8.21 4.33
C SER A 279 3.72 -8.57 5.42
N SER A 280 3.66 -9.81 5.89
CA SER A 280 2.88 -10.24 7.08
C SER A 280 3.49 -11.50 7.68
N SER A 281 3.48 -11.64 9.01
CA SER A 281 3.89 -12.88 9.69
C SER A 281 2.72 -13.88 9.74
N TRP A 282 2.72 -14.86 8.84
CA TRP A 282 1.75 -15.96 8.85
C TRP A 282 2.31 -17.09 9.72
N ASN A 283 2.18 -16.94 11.04
CA ASN A 283 2.69 -17.93 11.98
C ASN A 283 2.01 -19.28 11.75
N GLY A 284 2.80 -20.36 11.67
CA GLY A 284 2.30 -21.72 11.44
C GLY A 284 2.15 -22.12 9.98
N PHE A 285 2.34 -21.20 9.03
CA PHE A 285 2.45 -21.56 7.61
C PHE A 285 3.88 -21.92 7.25
N LYS A 286 4.04 -23.03 6.54
CA LYS A 286 5.32 -23.48 6.02
C LYS A 286 5.77 -22.59 4.85
N SER A 287 7.07 -22.31 4.77
CA SER A 287 7.66 -21.64 3.61
C SER A 287 7.58 -22.53 2.36
N PRO A 288 7.67 -21.96 1.14
CA PRO A 288 7.78 -22.76 -0.08
C PRO A 288 8.92 -23.78 -0.07
N ARG A 289 10.03 -23.49 0.62
CA ARG A 289 11.13 -24.45 0.81
C ARG A 289 10.74 -25.59 1.74
N GLU A 290 10.12 -25.27 2.88
CA GLU A 290 9.62 -26.28 3.80
C GLU A 290 8.56 -27.18 3.13
N LEU A 291 7.81 -26.65 2.16
CA LEU A 291 6.87 -27.41 1.33
C LEU A 291 7.57 -28.19 0.20
N ALA A 292 8.65 -27.68 -0.40
CA ALA A 292 9.39 -28.37 -1.46
C ALA A 292 10.19 -29.56 -0.93
N GLU A 293 10.66 -29.49 0.31
CA GLU A 293 11.39 -30.57 1.00
C GLU A 293 10.45 -31.66 1.56
N GLN A 294 9.13 -31.46 1.49
CA GLN A 294 8.13 -32.38 2.05
C GLN A 294 7.15 -32.83 0.97
N VAL A 295 6.74 -34.11 0.99
CA VAL A 295 5.60 -34.53 0.19
C VAL A 295 4.37 -33.82 0.73
N THR A 296 3.72 -32.98 -0.09
CA THR A 296 2.49 -32.28 0.30
C THR A 296 1.48 -33.32 0.80
N PRO A 297 1.10 -33.30 2.08
CA PRO A 297 0.20 -34.31 2.61
C PRO A 297 -1.18 -34.13 1.95
N ARG A 298 -1.87 -35.24 1.69
CA ARG A 298 -3.29 -35.17 1.34
C ARG A 298 -4.07 -34.75 2.58
N TYR A 299 -4.62 -33.55 2.55
CA TYR A 299 -5.50 -33.07 3.60
C TYR A 299 -6.90 -33.66 3.39
N SER A 300 -7.48 -34.25 4.45
CA SER A 300 -8.89 -34.64 4.42
C SER A 300 -9.73 -33.38 4.43
N THR A 301 -10.44 -33.11 3.34
CA THR A 301 -11.33 -31.95 3.18
C THR A 301 -12.81 -32.30 3.39
N GLY A 302 -13.12 -33.55 3.74
CA GLY A 302 -14.48 -33.98 4.05
C GLY A 302 -14.95 -33.37 5.37
N ALA A 303 -16.22 -32.98 5.42
CA ALA A 303 -16.89 -32.51 6.63
C ALA A 303 -17.87 -33.58 7.16
N PRO A 304 -18.11 -33.67 8.48
CA PRO A 304 -19.15 -34.53 9.04
C PRO A 304 -20.52 -34.22 8.43
N VAL A 305 -21.29 -35.28 8.10
CA VAL A 305 -22.63 -35.14 7.52
C VAL A 305 -23.53 -34.25 8.38
N GLU A 306 -23.42 -34.32 9.71
CA GLU A 306 -24.17 -33.47 10.64
C GLU A 306 -23.88 -31.97 10.44
N GLN A 307 -22.63 -31.60 10.15
CA GLN A 307 -22.27 -30.21 9.84
C GLN A 307 -22.81 -29.79 8.48
N LEU A 308 -22.72 -30.66 7.47
CA LEU A 308 -23.30 -30.42 6.15
C LEU A 308 -24.81 -30.22 6.23
N MET A 309 -25.52 -31.01 7.05
CA MET A 309 -26.95 -30.85 7.30
C MET A 309 -27.27 -29.54 8.03
N THR A 310 -26.43 -29.15 9.00
CA THR A 310 -26.59 -27.88 9.73
C THR A 310 -26.44 -26.68 8.79
N VAL A 311 -25.38 -26.67 7.97
CA VAL A 311 -25.16 -25.65 6.94
C VAL A 311 -26.28 -25.68 5.91
N GLY A 312 -26.65 -26.87 5.43
CA GLY A 312 -27.69 -27.08 4.43
C GLY A 312 -29.03 -26.47 4.82
N LYS A 313 -29.45 -26.67 6.08
CA LYS A 313 -30.65 -26.03 6.65
C LYS A 313 -30.53 -24.50 6.68
N ALA A 314 -29.36 -23.97 7.03
CA ALA A 314 -29.13 -22.53 7.10
C ALA A 314 -29.13 -21.86 5.70
N VAL A 315 -28.50 -22.47 4.70
CA VAL A 315 -28.38 -21.91 3.33
C VAL A 315 -29.61 -22.16 2.46
N SER A 316 -30.57 -22.93 2.96
CA SER A 316 -31.83 -23.27 2.26
C SER A 316 -33.06 -22.63 2.90
N GLY A 317 -32.86 -21.67 3.80
CA GLY A 317 -33.93 -20.96 4.50
C GLY A 317 -33.77 -19.45 4.42
N ALA A 318 -34.88 -18.74 4.58
CA ALA A 318 -34.88 -17.30 4.78
C ALA A 318 -35.02 -16.96 6.27
N PRO A 319 -34.51 -15.80 6.73
CA PRO A 319 -34.73 -15.34 8.09
C PRO A 319 -36.23 -15.25 8.44
N LYS A 320 -36.59 -15.48 9.71
CA LYS A 320 -37.98 -15.40 10.18
C LYS A 320 -38.57 -14.01 9.84
N GLY A 321 -39.71 -13.99 9.17
CA GLY A 321 -40.39 -12.76 8.75
C GLY A 321 -39.90 -12.16 7.43
N PHE A 322 -38.96 -12.80 6.73
CA PHE A 322 -38.52 -12.37 5.41
C PHE A 322 -39.46 -12.89 4.31
N ASN A 323 -39.93 -12.00 3.43
CA ASN A 323 -40.78 -12.37 2.30
C ASN A 323 -39.93 -12.73 1.08
N ILE A 324 -39.73 -14.03 0.84
CA ILE A 324 -38.92 -14.55 -0.26
C ILE A 324 -39.71 -14.60 -1.58
N HIS A 325 -39.04 -14.33 -2.70
CA HIS A 325 -39.63 -14.50 -4.02
C HIS A 325 -40.05 -15.97 -4.24
N PRO A 326 -41.27 -16.28 -4.73
CA PRO A 326 -41.77 -17.65 -4.82
C PRO A 326 -40.87 -18.63 -5.60
N ASN A 327 -40.25 -18.17 -6.70
CA ASN A 327 -39.31 -19.01 -7.45
C ASN A 327 -38.05 -19.36 -6.66
N LEU A 328 -37.53 -18.42 -5.85
CA LEU A 328 -36.37 -18.67 -4.99
C LEU A 328 -36.72 -19.61 -3.85
N ALA A 329 -37.94 -19.52 -3.30
CA ALA A 329 -38.41 -20.46 -2.28
C ALA A 329 -38.40 -21.90 -2.79
N ARG A 330 -38.83 -22.14 -4.04
CA ARG A 330 -38.75 -23.47 -4.67
C ARG A 330 -37.32 -23.96 -4.84
N ILE A 331 -36.41 -23.09 -5.27
CA ILE A 331 -34.98 -23.42 -5.41
C ILE A 331 -34.38 -23.79 -4.05
N MET A 332 -34.65 -23.01 -3.00
CA MET A 332 -34.18 -23.28 -1.64
C MET A 332 -34.76 -24.59 -1.08
N GLN A 333 -36.03 -24.90 -1.33
CA GLN A 333 -36.64 -26.18 -0.94
C GLN A 333 -35.99 -27.37 -1.68
N ALA A 334 -35.73 -27.24 -2.97
CA ALA A 334 -35.05 -28.27 -3.75
C ALA A 334 -33.62 -28.51 -3.25
N ARG A 335 -32.90 -27.43 -2.93
CA ARG A 335 -31.58 -27.49 -2.28
C ARG A 335 -31.64 -28.28 -0.99
N LEU A 336 -32.55 -27.93 -0.06
CA LEU A 336 -32.69 -28.62 1.21
C LEU A 336 -32.92 -30.12 1.01
N LYS A 337 -33.83 -30.48 0.10
CA LYS A 337 -34.14 -31.87 -0.23
C LYS A 337 -32.92 -32.62 -0.75
N SER A 338 -32.14 -32.04 -1.68
CA SER A 338 -30.92 -32.70 -2.21
C SER A 338 -29.88 -32.99 -1.13
N ILE A 339 -29.82 -32.14 -0.09
CA ILE A 339 -28.90 -32.32 1.04
C ILE A 339 -29.43 -33.40 1.99
N GLU A 340 -30.74 -33.41 2.27
CA GLU A 340 -31.39 -34.42 3.11
C GLU A 340 -31.36 -35.82 2.49
N ASP A 341 -31.59 -35.92 1.19
CA ASP A 341 -31.54 -37.17 0.43
C ASP A 341 -30.09 -37.65 0.19
N GLY A 342 -29.11 -36.74 0.28
CA GLY A 342 -27.70 -37.02 0.03
C GLY A 342 -27.35 -37.25 -1.44
N GLU A 343 -28.29 -37.03 -2.35
CA GLU A 343 -28.17 -37.26 -3.79
C GLU A 343 -28.63 -36.03 -4.60
N GLY A 344 -28.09 -35.85 -5.80
CA GLY A 344 -28.48 -34.74 -6.68
C GLY A 344 -27.99 -33.36 -6.21
N ILE A 345 -26.92 -33.30 -5.41
CA ILE A 345 -26.29 -32.05 -4.95
C ILE A 345 -25.68 -31.34 -6.16
N ASP A 346 -26.21 -30.15 -6.49
CA ASP A 346 -25.71 -29.31 -7.56
C ASP A 346 -24.49 -28.47 -7.14
N TRP A 347 -23.89 -27.77 -8.11
CA TRP A 347 -22.67 -26.99 -7.89
C TRP A 347 -22.84 -25.88 -6.84
N ALA A 348 -23.91 -25.10 -6.94
CA ALA A 348 -24.16 -23.98 -6.02
C ALA A 348 -24.44 -24.48 -4.59
N THR A 349 -25.05 -25.65 -4.46
CA THR A 349 -25.27 -26.30 -3.16
C THR A 349 -23.96 -26.78 -2.57
N ALA A 350 -23.12 -27.45 -3.34
CA ALA A 350 -21.79 -27.88 -2.90
C ALA A 350 -20.90 -26.67 -2.50
N GLU A 351 -20.94 -25.57 -3.24
CA GLU A 351 -20.25 -24.32 -2.91
C GLU A 351 -20.73 -23.74 -1.58
N SER A 352 -22.06 -23.65 -1.39
CA SER A 352 -22.66 -23.15 -0.14
C SER A 352 -22.29 -24.02 1.06
N LEU A 353 -22.25 -25.33 0.89
CA LEU A 353 -21.81 -26.28 1.91
C LEU A 353 -20.35 -26.05 2.28
N ALA A 354 -19.46 -25.95 1.29
CA ALA A 354 -18.04 -25.70 1.51
C ALA A 354 -17.78 -24.38 2.25
N PHE A 355 -18.45 -23.30 1.86
CA PHE A 355 -18.32 -22.02 2.56
C PHE A 355 -18.86 -22.08 3.98
N GLY A 356 -20.01 -22.72 4.20
CA GLY A 356 -20.60 -22.82 5.53
C GLY A 356 -19.79 -23.68 6.49
N THR A 357 -19.18 -24.78 6.03
CA THR A 357 -18.31 -25.60 6.88
C THR A 357 -17.01 -24.87 7.24
N LEU A 358 -16.42 -24.12 6.30
CA LEU A 358 -15.29 -23.24 6.60
C LEU A 358 -15.64 -22.20 7.68
N LEU A 359 -16.84 -21.61 7.63
CA LEU A 359 -17.31 -20.67 8.64
C LEU A 359 -17.47 -21.33 10.03
N ILE A 360 -17.94 -22.58 10.10
CA ILE A 360 -18.01 -23.36 11.35
C ILE A 360 -16.61 -23.58 11.95
N GLU A 361 -15.61 -23.83 11.09
CA GLU A 361 -14.21 -24.00 11.48
C GLU A 361 -13.52 -22.68 11.89
N GLY A 362 -14.21 -21.54 11.75
CA GLY A 362 -13.67 -20.21 12.05
C GLY A 362 -12.89 -19.57 10.90
N ASN A 363 -12.90 -20.17 9.71
CA ASN A 363 -12.31 -19.60 8.50
C ASN A 363 -13.29 -18.61 7.87
N HIS A 364 -12.83 -17.36 7.67
CA HIS A 364 -13.66 -16.35 7.01
C HIS A 364 -13.69 -16.53 5.50
N VAL A 365 -14.86 -16.35 4.91
CA VAL A 365 -15.07 -16.40 3.45
C VAL A 365 -15.48 -15.00 2.97
N ARG A 366 -14.84 -14.51 1.90
CA ARG A 366 -15.21 -13.28 1.21
C ARG A 366 -15.49 -13.60 -0.25
N LEU A 367 -16.74 -13.48 -0.67
CA LEU A 367 -17.15 -13.52 -2.07
C LEU A 367 -17.20 -12.09 -2.64
N SER A 368 -16.62 -11.88 -3.81
CA SER A 368 -16.47 -10.55 -4.41
C SER A 368 -16.44 -10.68 -5.93
N GLY A 369 -17.31 -9.95 -6.63
CA GLY A 369 -17.45 -10.05 -8.08
C GLY A 369 -18.57 -9.15 -8.60
N GLN A 370 -18.77 -9.15 -9.91
CA GLN A 370 -19.95 -8.59 -10.56
C GLN A 370 -20.97 -9.73 -10.71
N ASP A 371 -22.01 -9.69 -9.88
CA ASP A 371 -23.00 -10.77 -9.71
C ASP A 371 -22.35 -12.17 -9.76
#